data_AF-A0A3L6M8S2-F1
#
_entry.id   AF-A0A3L6M8S2-F1
#
_cell.length_a   1.000
_cell.length_b   1.000
_cell.length_c   1.000
_cell.angle_alpha   90.00
_cell.angle_beta   90.00
_cell.angle_gamma   90.00
#
_symmetry.space_group_name_H-M   'P 1'
#
loop_
_entity.id
_entity.type
_entity.pdbx_description
1 polymer ?
#
loop_
_entity_poly.entity_id
_entity_poly.type
_entity_poly.pdbx_seq_one_letter_code
_entity_poly.pdbx_strand_id
1 'polypeptide(L)'
;MNDTPELDLLAQHLRRRFIAVRSSTTLAQTDPALLARLDAVGQALAAPRGRFSTARIAQGIMAFRIHGSATVYPELKYACYGIARPMDWEGRILLGEAQQMQQLLEAVGRLPPRQRAACCRGLRHSWQNDLAGQPERLAEAHFQTGIAALQQFLQAQPAA
;
A
#
# COMPACT_ATOMS: atom_id res chain seq x y z
N MET A 1 -2.89 -21.91 -4.19
CA MET A 1 -4.16 -22.13 -3.48
C MET A 1 -4.33 -20.96 -2.53
N ASN A 2 -5.43 -20.22 -2.68
CA ASN A 2 -5.70 -18.94 -2.02
C ASN A 2 -6.36 -19.18 -0.64
N ASP A 3 -5.61 -19.01 0.44
CA ASP A 3 -6.12 -19.04 1.84
C ASP A 3 -6.73 -17.70 2.30
N THR A 4 -6.85 -16.73 1.38
CA THR A 4 -7.35 -15.38 1.63
C THR A 4 -8.82 -15.27 2.08
N PRO A 5 -9.79 -16.09 1.61
CA PRO A 5 -11.19 -15.88 1.97
C PRO A 5 -11.51 -16.28 3.41
N GLU A 6 -10.80 -17.27 3.97
CA GLU A 6 -11.02 -17.71 5.36
C GLU A 6 -10.50 -16.69 6.38
N LEU A 7 -9.35 -16.06 6.09
CA LEU A 7 -8.78 -15.01 6.93
C LEU A 7 -9.66 -13.75 6.94
N ASP A 8 -10.28 -13.40 5.81
CA ASP A 8 -11.21 -12.28 5.72
C ASP A 8 -12.53 -12.56 6.46
N LEU A 9 -13.05 -13.78 6.38
CA LEU A 9 -14.22 -14.23 7.13
C LEU A 9 -13.93 -14.24 8.64
N LEU A 10 -12.76 -14.74 9.05
CA LEU A 10 -12.30 -14.72 10.43
C LEU A 10 -12.17 -13.27 10.93
N ALA A 11 -11.54 -12.39 10.15
CA ALA A 11 -11.40 -10.98 10.48
C ALA A 11 -12.78 -10.28 10.62
N GLN A 12 -13.75 -10.60 9.75
CA GLN A 12 -15.12 -10.10 9.89
C GLN A 12 -15.81 -10.62 11.14
N HIS A 13 -15.67 -11.90 11.48
CA HIS A 13 -16.26 -12.50 12.67
C HIS A 13 -15.68 -11.89 13.95
N LEU A 14 -14.36 -11.69 14.00
CA LEU A 14 -13.68 -11.03 15.12
C LEU A 14 -14.13 -9.57 15.24
N ARG A 15 -14.19 -8.81 14.14
CA ARG A 15 -14.68 -7.42 14.17
C ARG A 15 -16.11 -7.32 14.71
N ARG A 16 -17.03 -8.18 14.25
CA ARG A 16 -18.42 -8.19 14.75
C ARG A 16 -18.50 -8.51 16.24
N ARG A 17 -17.73 -9.49 16.72
CA ARG A 17 -17.67 -9.85 18.14
C ARG A 17 -17.09 -8.74 19.01
N PHE A 18 -16.04 -8.06 18.55
CA PHE A 18 -15.36 -7.03 19.36
C PHE A 18 -16.02 -5.65 19.31
N ILE A 19 -16.75 -5.29 18.24
CA ILE A 19 -17.53 -4.05 18.19
C ILE A 19 -18.67 -4.08 19.24
N ALA A 20 -19.31 -5.23 19.45
CA ALA A 20 -20.33 -5.38 20.51
C ALA A 20 -19.73 -5.21 21.92
N VAL A 21 -18.51 -5.70 22.14
CA VAL A 21 -17.80 -5.58 23.44
C VAL A 21 -17.34 -4.15 23.73
N ARG A 22 -16.93 -3.39 22.69
CA ARG A 22 -16.55 -1.97 22.78
C ARG A 22 -17.67 -1.05 23.28
N SER A 23 -18.92 -1.49 23.17
CA SER A 23 -20.11 -0.73 23.59
C SER A 23 -20.48 -1.00 25.05
N SER A 24 -19.78 -1.90 25.73
CA SER A 24 -20.08 -2.30 27.10
C SER A 24 -19.39 -1.38 28.10
N THR A 25 -20.16 -0.44 28.65
CA THR A 25 -19.77 0.42 29.79
C THR A 25 -19.26 -0.39 30.98
N THR A 26 -19.75 -1.62 31.14
CA THR A 26 -19.35 -2.57 32.18
C THR A 26 -17.88 -2.98 32.07
N LEU A 27 -17.38 -3.26 30.86
CA LEU A 27 -16.02 -3.75 30.65
C LEU A 27 -14.97 -2.64 30.87
N ALA A 28 -15.33 -1.41 30.54
CA ALA A 28 -14.51 -0.23 30.80
C ALA A 28 -14.31 0.03 32.31
N GLN A 29 -15.23 -0.45 33.15
CA GLN A 29 -15.18 -0.28 34.60
C GLN A 29 -14.55 -1.48 35.32
N THR A 30 -14.71 -2.71 34.83
CA THR A 30 -14.23 -3.92 35.52
C THR A 30 -12.85 -4.40 35.08
N ASP A 31 -12.45 -4.20 33.82
CA ASP A 31 -11.12 -4.61 33.34
C ASP A 31 -10.61 -3.70 32.19
N PRO A 32 -10.01 -2.55 32.54
CA PRO A 32 -9.51 -1.60 31.55
C PRO A 32 -8.31 -2.13 30.76
N ALA A 33 -7.56 -3.09 31.30
CA ALA A 33 -6.41 -3.69 30.61
C ALA A 33 -6.86 -4.62 29.48
N LEU A 34 -7.93 -5.38 29.70
CA LEU A 34 -8.56 -6.17 28.65
C LEU A 34 -9.13 -5.28 27.55
N LEU A 35 -9.83 -4.18 27.90
CA LEU A 35 -10.35 -3.22 26.92
C LEU A 35 -9.22 -2.63 26.05
N ALA A 36 -8.10 -2.22 26.65
CA ALA A 36 -6.94 -1.71 25.92
C ALA A 36 -6.34 -2.75 24.95
N ARG A 37 -6.27 -4.03 25.36
CA ARG A 37 -5.82 -5.12 24.48
C ARG A 37 -6.79 -5.36 23.33
N LEU A 38 -8.10 -5.30 23.59
CA LEU A 38 -9.12 -5.41 22.55
C LEU A 38 -9.09 -4.24 21.57
N ASP A 39 -8.77 -3.04 22.04
CA ASP A 39 -8.57 -1.88 21.19
C ASP A 39 -7.33 -2.02 20.33
N ALA A 40 -6.22 -2.52 20.87
CA ALA A 40 -5.01 -2.81 20.11
C ALA A 40 -5.27 -3.88 19.03
N VAL A 41 -5.98 -4.96 19.35
CA VAL A 41 -6.39 -5.98 18.38
C VAL A 41 -7.34 -5.40 17.33
N GLY A 42 -8.31 -4.59 17.74
CA GLY A 42 -9.23 -3.92 16.83
C GLY A 42 -8.53 -2.94 15.89
N GLN A 43 -7.47 -2.27 16.35
CA GLN A 43 -6.63 -1.40 15.52
C GLN A 43 -5.76 -2.21 14.56
N ALA A 44 -5.15 -3.31 15.01
CA ALA A 44 -4.36 -4.20 14.17
C ALA A 44 -5.21 -4.88 13.09
N LEU A 45 -6.46 -5.20 13.41
CA LEU A 45 -7.43 -5.78 12.48
C LEU A 45 -8.19 -4.72 11.68
N ALA A 46 -8.00 -3.42 11.90
CA ALA A 46 -8.69 -2.40 11.11
C ALA A 46 -8.09 -2.33 9.71
N ALA A 47 -8.93 -2.29 8.68
CA ALA A 47 -8.45 -2.05 7.32
C ALA A 47 -7.66 -0.71 7.29
N PRO A 48 -6.50 -0.66 6.61
CA PRO A 48 -5.69 0.55 6.56
C PRO A 48 -6.52 1.71 5.99
N ARG A 49 -6.59 2.82 6.73
CA ARG A 49 -7.34 4.03 6.35
C ARG A 49 -6.42 5.08 5.75
N GLY A 50 -6.99 5.98 4.95
CA GLY A 50 -6.25 7.13 4.39
C GLY A 50 -5.21 6.72 3.34
N ARG A 51 -3.95 7.17 3.51
CA ARG A 51 -2.86 6.99 2.52
C ARG A 51 -2.47 5.54 2.22
N PHE A 52 -2.85 4.61 3.09
CA PHE A 52 -2.55 3.17 2.98
C PHE A 52 -3.78 2.34 2.60
N SER A 53 -4.89 2.99 2.26
CA SER A 53 -6.12 2.30 1.86
C SER A 53 -5.88 1.49 0.59
N THR A 54 -6.05 0.18 0.67
CA THR A 54 -5.91 -0.75 -0.46
C THR A 54 -6.77 -0.33 -1.64
N ALA A 55 -8.02 0.08 -1.39
CA ALA A 55 -8.94 0.56 -2.42
C ALA A 55 -8.41 1.82 -3.12
N ARG A 56 -7.87 2.80 -2.37
CA ARG A 56 -7.30 4.01 -2.98
C ARG A 56 -6.01 3.74 -3.75
N ILE A 57 -5.18 2.83 -3.25
CA ILE A 57 -3.98 2.38 -3.95
C ILE A 57 -4.36 1.71 -5.27
N ALA A 58 -5.31 0.78 -5.26
CA ALA A 58 -5.80 0.13 -6.47
C ALA A 58 -6.40 1.13 -7.47
N GLN A 59 -7.21 2.08 -6.99
CA GLN A 59 -7.75 3.16 -7.82
C GLN A 59 -6.64 4.04 -8.42
N GLY A 60 -5.62 4.39 -7.63
CA GLY A 60 -4.49 5.18 -8.10
C GLY A 60 -3.67 4.47 -9.18
N ILE A 61 -3.37 3.18 -8.99
CA ILE A 61 -2.69 2.34 -9.99
C ILE A 61 -3.53 2.26 -11.27
N MET A 62 -4.85 2.12 -11.16
CA MET A 62 -5.70 2.11 -12.36
C MET A 62 -5.76 3.40 -13.10
N ALA A 63 -5.95 4.50 -12.38
CA ALA A 63 -5.92 5.81 -12.98
C ALA A 63 -4.60 6.00 -13.73
N PHE A 64 -3.48 5.54 -13.14
CA PHE A 64 -2.19 5.55 -13.81
C PHE A 64 -2.12 4.64 -15.04
N ARG A 65 -2.66 3.42 -14.99
CA ARG A 65 -2.68 2.53 -16.16
C ARG A 65 -3.51 3.07 -17.32
N ILE A 66 -4.63 3.75 -17.01
CA ILE A 66 -5.55 4.29 -18.01
C ILE A 66 -5.01 5.60 -18.60
N HIS A 67 -4.52 6.50 -17.74
CA HIS A 67 -4.16 7.87 -18.13
C HIS A 67 -2.65 8.09 -18.29
N GLY A 68 -1.82 7.14 -17.85
CA GLY A 68 -0.37 7.22 -17.91
C GLY A 68 0.17 8.49 -17.26
N SER A 69 0.99 9.24 -18.00
CA SER A 69 1.59 10.49 -17.54
C SER A 69 0.58 11.63 -17.31
N ALA A 70 -0.65 11.53 -17.82
CA ALA A 70 -1.72 12.51 -17.61
C ALA A 70 -2.46 12.32 -16.27
N THR A 71 -2.06 11.33 -15.47
CA THR A 71 -2.67 11.04 -14.18
C THR A 71 -2.53 12.21 -13.22
N VAL A 72 -3.67 12.65 -12.69
CA VAL A 72 -3.75 13.71 -11.70
C VAL A 72 -3.06 13.32 -10.37
N TYR A 73 -2.60 14.33 -9.64
CA TYR A 73 -1.76 14.13 -8.45
C TYR A 73 -2.34 13.21 -7.37
N PRO A 74 -3.62 13.33 -6.95
CA PRO A 74 -4.13 12.49 -5.87
C PRO A 74 -3.99 10.99 -6.19
N GLU A 75 -4.33 10.60 -7.41
CA GLU A 75 -4.27 9.25 -7.94
C GLU A 75 -2.82 8.79 -8.13
N LEU A 76 -1.98 9.65 -8.72
CA LEU A 76 -0.55 9.39 -8.91
C LEU A 76 0.17 9.13 -7.58
N LYS A 77 -0.19 9.89 -6.54
CA LYS A 77 0.32 9.68 -5.18
C LYS A 77 -0.03 8.29 -4.68
N TYR A 78 -1.25 7.81 -4.87
CA TYR A 78 -1.65 6.47 -4.43
C TYR A 78 -1.01 5.37 -5.28
N ALA A 79 -0.80 5.60 -6.58
CA ALA A 79 -0.03 4.68 -7.43
C ALA A 79 1.38 4.43 -6.88
N CYS A 80 2.04 5.48 -6.39
CA CYS A 80 3.37 5.38 -5.76
C CYS A 80 3.40 4.48 -4.52
N TYR A 81 2.29 4.35 -3.78
CA TYR A 81 2.20 3.49 -2.59
C TYR A 81 2.00 2.00 -2.91
N GLY A 82 1.71 1.63 -4.17
CA GLY A 82 1.39 0.26 -4.53
C GLY A 82 2.15 -0.30 -5.72
N ILE A 83 3.29 0.29 -6.07
CA ILE A 83 4.11 -0.15 -7.22
C ILE A 83 4.48 -1.64 -7.15
N ALA A 84 4.61 -2.21 -5.94
CA ALA A 84 4.98 -3.60 -5.69
C ALA A 84 3.80 -4.50 -5.29
N ARG A 85 2.56 -3.98 -5.33
CA ARG A 85 1.37 -4.73 -4.92
C ARG A 85 0.74 -5.46 -6.12
N PRO A 86 0.37 -6.74 -5.98
CA PRO A 86 -0.42 -7.41 -7.00
C PRO A 86 -1.81 -6.77 -7.04
N MET A 87 -2.30 -6.47 -8.25
CA MET A 87 -3.66 -5.99 -8.45
C MET A 87 -4.56 -7.12 -8.94
N ASP A 88 -5.76 -7.14 -8.38
CA ASP A 88 -6.68 -8.28 -8.36
C ASP A 88 -7.14 -8.78 -9.75
N TRP A 89 -7.05 -7.96 -10.80
CA TRP A 89 -7.53 -8.34 -12.14
C TRP A 89 -6.60 -9.27 -12.93
N GLU A 90 -5.29 -9.29 -12.66
CA GLU A 90 -4.34 -10.12 -13.43
C GLU A 90 -3.09 -10.52 -12.63
N GLY A 91 -3.01 -10.16 -11.33
CA GLY A 91 -1.81 -10.34 -10.52
C GLY A 91 -0.61 -9.50 -10.98
N ARG A 92 -0.77 -8.64 -12.00
CA ARG A 92 0.29 -7.79 -12.55
C ARG A 92 0.70 -6.71 -11.56
N ILE A 93 2.00 -6.63 -11.33
CA ILE A 93 2.64 -5.67 -10.44
C ILE A 93 3.31 -4.59 -11.29
N LEU A 94 3.04 -3.31 -10.99
CA LEU A 94 3.54 -2.18 -11.79
C LEU A 94 5.07 -2.15 -11.89
N LEU A 95 5.76 -2.57 -10.84
CA LEU A 95 7.22 -2.72 -10.81
C LEU A 95 7.75 -3.67 -11.90
N GLY A 96 6.95 -4.65 -12.30
CA GLY A 96 7.30 -5.63 -13.35
C GLY A 96 7.08 -5.10 -14.76
N GLU A 97 6.48 -3.93 -14.89
CA GLU A 97 6.12 -3.31 -16.16
C GLU A 97 7.10 -2.16 -16.43
N ALA A 98 8.31 -2.48 -16.90
CA ALA A 98 9.42 -1.53 -17.03
C ALA A 98 9.03 -0.19 -17.68
N GLN A 99 8.28 -0.23 -18.78
CA GLN A 99 7.82 0.97 -19.48
C GLN A 99 6.87 1.83 -18.62
N GLN A 100 5.90 1.21 -17.94
CA GLN A 100 4.98 1.93 -17.07
C GLN A 100 5.67 2.45 -15.81
N MET A 101 6.61 1.69 -15.26
CA MET A 101 7.43 2.15 -14.14
C MET A 101 8.23 3.39 -14.52
N GLN A 102 8.85 3.40 -15.70
CA GLN A 102 9.58 4.57 -16.19
C GLN A 102 8.66 5.78 -16.39
N GLN A 103 7.48 5.58 -16.99
CA GLN A 103 6.47 6.65 -17.14
C GLN A 103 6.01 7.20 -15.79
N LEU A 104 5.86 6.35 -14.77
CA LEU A 104 5.49 6.76 -13.42
C LEU A 104 6.58 7.66 -12.83
N LEU A 105 7.84 7.22 -12.90
CA LEU A 105 8.97 7.97 -12.36
C LEU A 105 9.15 9.32 -13.06
N GLU A 106 8.94 9.38 -14.38
CA GLU A 106 8.92 10.64 -15.13
C GLU A 106 7.78 11.56 -14.68
N ALA A 107 6.56 11.04 -14.54
CA ALA A 107 5.41 11.80 -14.08
C ALA A 107 5.66 12.37 -12.68
N VAL A 108 6.23 11.57 -11.77
CA VAL A 108 6.63 12.00 -10.42
C VAL A 108 7.76 13.05 -10.48
N GLY A 109 8.72 12.90 -11.39
CA GLY A 109 9.81 13.86 -11.60
C GLY A 109 9.33 15.26 -11.98
N ARG A 110 8.23 15.35 -12.76
CA ARG A 110 7.60 16.59 -13.22
C ARG A 110 6.75 17.30 -12.14
N LEU A 111 6.48 16.65 -11.00
CA LEU A 111 5.65 17.23 -9.94
C LEU A 111 6.35 18.38 -9.19
N PRO A 112 5.57 19.33 -8.62
CA PRO A 112 6.08 20.31 -7.68
C PRO A 112 6.79 19.65 -6.48
N PRO A 113 7.80 20.31 -5.86
CA PRO A 113 8.66 19.69 -4.85
C PRO A 113 7.91 19.01 -3.69
N ARG A 114 6.85 19.64 -3.15
CA ARG A 114 6.03 19.07 -2.06
C ARG A 114 5.31 17.79 -2.47
N GLN A 115 4.78 17.77 -3.69
CA GLN A 115 4.03 16.64 -4.25
C GLN A 115 4.98 15.51 -4.63
N ARG A 116 6.12 15.84 -5.25
CA ARG A 116 7.21 14.91 -5.54
C ARG A 116 7.71 14.23 -4.27
N ALA A 117 7.99 14.98 -3.20
CA ALA A 117 8.41 14.41 -1.92
C ALA A 117 7.37 13.44 -1.34
N ALA A 118 6.07 13.73 -1.49
CA ALA A 118 5.01 12.82 -1.07
C ALA A 118 4.98 11.51 -1.88
N CYS A 119 5.21 11.59 -3.19
CA CYS A 119 5.31 10.43 -4.06
C CYS A 119 6.55 9.59 -3.74
N CYS A 120 7.72 10.23 -3.55
CA CYS A 120 8.94 9.54 -3.12
C CYS A 120 8.78 8.81 -1.79
N ARG A 121 8.03 9.38 -0.82
CA ARG A 121 7.66 8.66 0.40
C ARG A 121 6.79 7.43 0.12
N GLY A 122 5.85 7.51 -0.82
CA GLY A 122 5.06 6.37 -1.26
C GLY A 122 5.92 5.26 -1.88
N LEU A 123 6.81 5.64 -2.80
CA LEU A 123 7.74 4.72 -3.46
C LEU A 123 8.65 4.00 -2.45
N ARG A 124 9.27 4.74 -1.51
CA ARG A 124 10.08 4.17 -0.43
C ARG A 124 9.26 3.26 0.48
N HIS A 125 8.03 3.65 0.79
CA HIS A 125 7.14 2.84 1.61
C HIS A 125 6.81 1.50 0.92
N SER A 126 6.44 1.53 -0.36
CA SER A 126 6.13 0.30 -1.11
C SER A 126 7.38 -0.58 -1.24
N TRP A 127 8.56 -0.01 -1.47
CA TRP A 127 9.83 -0.74 -1.42
C TRP A 127 10.03 -1.46 -0.07
N GLN A 128 9.93 -0.74 1.04
CA GLN A 128 10.21 -1.27 2.37
C GLN A 128 9.20 -2.32 2.83
N ASN A 129 7.91 -2.09 2.56
CA ASN A 129 6.84 -2.89 3.16
C ASN A 129 6.35 -4.01 2.23
N ASP A 130 6.38 -3.78 0.91
CA ASP A 130 5.82 -4.73 -0.04
C ASP A 130 6.90 -5.53 -0.80
N LEU A 131 8.17 -5.06 -0.84
CA LEU A 131 9.23 -5.68 -1.66
C LEU A 131 10.44 -6.20 -0.86
N ALA A 132 10.95 -5.42 0.10
CA ALA A 132 12.22 -5.71 0.78
C ALA A 132 12.24 -7.04 1.58
N GLY A 133 11.07 -7.52 2.01
CA GLY A 133 10.92 -8.80 2.71
C GLY A 133 10.66 -10.01 1.82
N GLN A 134 10.65 -9.85 0.49
CA GLN A 134 10.26 -10.89 -0.47
C GLN A 134 11.41 -11.20 -1.44
N PRO A 135 12.43 -11.97 -1.01
CA PRO A 135 13.65 -12.22 -1.79
C PRO A 135 13.37 -12.95 -3.10
N GLU A 136 12.34 -13.80 -3.14
CA GLU A 136 11.91 -14.49 -4.36
C GLU A 136 11.48 -13.50 -5.44
N ARG A 137 10.64 -12.50 -5.08
CA ARG A 137 10.23 -11.44 -6.01
C ARG A 137 11.40 -10.58 -6.47
N LEU A 138 12.35 -10.29 -5.60
CA LEU A 138 13.55 -9.54 -5.99
C LEU A 138 14.41 -10.28 -7.02
N ALA A 139 14.34 -11.62 -7.04
CA ALA A 139 15.10 -12.46 -7.97
C ALA A 139 14.41 -12.66 -9.33
N GLU A 140 13.11 -12.36 -9.45
CA GLU A 140 12.37 -12.55 -10.69
C GLU A 140 12.84 -11.54 -11.77
N ALA A 141 13.24 -12.08 -12.93
CA ALA A 141 13.87 -11.31 -14.01
C ALA A 141 13.02 -10.10 -14.47
N HIS A 142 11.69 -10.23 -14.45
CA HIS A 142 10.80 -9.18 -14.91
C HIS A 142 10.73 -7.96 -13.97
N PHE A 143 11.14 -8.08 -12.70
CA PHE A 143 11.23 -6.95 -11.77
C PHE A 143 12.57 -6.22 -11.82
N GLN A 144 13.63 -6.84 -12.33
CA GLN A 144 15.00 -6.30 -12.25
C GLN A 144 15.12 -4.88 -12.84
N THR A 145 14.54 -4.67 -14.03
CA THR A 145 14.57 -3.35 -14.70
C THR A 145 13.81 -2.29 -13.90
N GLY A 146 12.62 -2.62 -13.38
CA GLY A 146 11.82 -1.70 -12.58
C GLY A 146 12.48 -1.37 -11.24
N ILE A 147 13.12 -2.37 -10.60
CA ILE A 147 13.91 -2.20 -9.38
C ILE A 147 15.08 -1.26 -9.62
N ALA A 148 15.86 -1.48 -10.69
CA ALA A 148 17.00 -0.63 -11.02
C ALA A 148 16.58 0.83 -11.26
N ALA A 149 15.51 1.04 -12.06
CA ALA A 149 14.98 2.36 -12.34
C ALA A 149 14.48 3.07 -11.06
N LEU A 150 13.77 2.34 -10.19
CA LEU A 150 13.29 2.85 -8.91
C LEU A 150 14.45 3.26 -7.99
N GLN A 151 15.48 2.42 -7.86
CA GLN A 151 16.65 2.69 -7.04
C GLN A 151 17.40 3.93 -7.53
N GLN A 152 17.68 3.99 -8.84
CA GLN A 152 18.33 5.15 -9.45
C GLN A 152 17.53 6.43 -9.21
N PHE A 153 16.21 6.38 -9.39
CA PHE A 153 15.34 7.52 -9.13
C PHE A 153 15.38 7.95 -7.66
N LEU A 154 15.26 7.01 -6.72
CA LEU A 154 15.23 7.32 -5.28
C LEU A 154 16.58 7.86 -4.75
N GLN A 155 17.70 7.41 -5.33
CA GLN A 155 19.04 7.93 -5.02
C GLN A 155 19.23 9.37 -5.52
N ALA A 156 18.64 9.72 -6.66
CA ALA A 156 18.69 11.07 -7.22
C ALA A 156 17.78 12.08 -6.49
N GLN A 157 16.93 11.63 -5.57
CA GLN A 157 16.03 12.50 -4.82
C GLN A 157 16.55 12.74 -3.40
N PRO A 158 16.51 13.99 -2.89
CA PRO A 158 16.92 14.26 -1.52
C PRO A 158 16.10 13.40 -0.54
N ALA A 159 16.76 12.93 0.52
CA ALA A 159 16.10 12.27 1.64
C ALA A 159 15.17 13.30 2.32
N ALA A 160 13.92 13.36 1.87
CA ALA A 160 12.86 14.07 2.55
C ALA A 160 12.54 13.45 3.91
#